data_AF-A0A084H4M5-F1
#
_entry.id   AF-A0A084H4M5-F1
#
_cell.length_a   1.000
_cell.length_b   1.000
_cell.length_c   1.000
_cell.angle_alpha   90.00
_cell.angle_beta   90.00
_cell.angle_gamma   90.00
#
_symmetry.space_group_name_H-M   'P 1'
#
loop_
_entity.id
_entity.type
_entity.pdbx_description
1 polymer ?
#
loop_
_entity_poly.entity_id
_entity_poly.type
_entity_poly.pdbx_seq_one_letter_code
_entity_poly.pdbx_strand_id
1 'polypeptide(L)'
;MSKKVSISKVASMLGESSYILKMWEEEFTAILEIERDHKNARVYSPENIEMLRKIKHMKDSQLDHETIVQMLAMNGKGEAAAASAAVMDPDAELSAKKNIKVALEEIFSLIEEKGKQDINILELKMDQLELSLIEQLKKTVKQEFGEQTKTQFQTSKGQFAALHHRLNEQSKAQLSAAKEQMEELQQKIEEQTDLQLNAAKNQFTAIHHKLNEQSKAQMKTAKTHFTALQSKLNDQAKSQQQTSKGQFAALQTKLDEQKEAQFNAVKGQFAALNTKLNEQAKTQLQAAKEQYASLHSKMDEQTKVQLGQFSGLQNKVNEHAKTQLTMSKSQFSALKEKLSEMKEAQLHAAEGHYASLHDKLDIIHESASSEREMFQDEVKYERELAKQYIEQREQKFLAFVQQQKEKEERADRKYGLSMLKQFMGFAK
;
A
#
# COMPACT_ATOMS: atom_id res chain seq x y z
N MET A 1 -116.90 66.76 -32.31
CA MET A 1 -115.44 66.98 -32.25
C MET A 1 -114.74 65.62 -32.30
N SER A 2 -114.29 65.19 -33.48
CA SER A 2 -113.55 63.93 -33.62
C SER A 2 -112.21 64.06 -32.89
N LYS A 3 -111.92 63.13 -31.96
CA LYS A 3 -110.68 63.14 -31.17
C LYS A 3 -109.49 62.96 -32.13
N LYS A 4 -108.75 64.04 -32.40
CA LYS A 4 -107.49 63.99 -33.14
C LYS A 4 -106.40 63.39 -32.25
N VAL A 5 -105.60 62.48 -32.79
CA VAL A 5 -104.60 61.68 -32.06
C VAL A 5 -103.20 61.97 -32.58
N SER A 6 -102.17 61.96 -31.71
CA SER A 6 -100.78 62.18 -32.11
C SER A 6 -100.13 60.93 -32.72
N ILE A 7 -99.10 61.10 -33.54
CA ILE A 7 -98.38 59.98 -34.21
C ILE A 7 -97.94 58.88 -33.25
N SER A 8 -97.44 59.23 -32.06
CA SER A 8 -96.99 58.25 -31.06
C SER A 8 -98.13 57.37 -30.55
N LYS A 9 -99.33 57.94 -30.44
CA LYS A 9 -100.51 57.19 -30.00
C LYS A 9 -101.10 56.35 -31.13
N VAL A 10 -101.05 56.81 -32.37
CA VAL A 10 -101.43 56.00 -33.55
C VAL A 10 -100.46 54.84 -33.77
N ALA A 11 -99.16 55.08 -33.67
CA ALA A 11 -98.10 54.07 -33.70
C ALA A 11 -98.38 52.95 -32.68
N SER A 12 -98.68 53.33 -31.44
CA SER A 12 -99.07 52.39 -30.38
C SER A 12 -100.38 51.63 -30.67
N MET A 13 -101.34 52.24 -31.37
CA MET A 13 -102.60 51.58 -31.73
C MET A 13 -102.45 50.58 -32.89
N LEU A 14 -101.51 50.82 -33.80
CA LEU A 14 -101.25 49.95 -34.96
C LEU A 14 -100.16 48.90 -34.68
N GLY A 15 -99.43 49.03 -33.58
CA GLY A 15 -98.30 48.14 -33.26
C GLY A 15 -97.04 48.43 -34.08
N GLU A 16 -96.95 49.64 -34.67
CA GLU A 16 -95.86 50.04 -35.55
C GLU A 16 -95.02 51.16 -34.95
N SER A 17 -93.78 51.34 -35.42
CA SER A 17 -92.95 52.46 -34.99
C SER A 17 -93.42 53.78 -35.63
N SER A 18 -93.26 54.90 -34.92
CA SER A 18 -93.56 56.23 -35.48
C SER A 18 -92.72 56.57 -36.72
N TYR A 19 -91.58 55.89 -36.92
CA TYR A 19 -90.76 56.04 -38.11
C TYR A 19 -91.43 55.40 -39.34
N ILE A 20 -91.93 54.16 -39.19
CA ILE A 20 -92.65 53.45 -40.26
C ILE A 20 -93.90 54.23 -40.68
N LEU A 21 -94.64 54.78 -39.71
CA LEU A 21 -95.80 55.62 -40.05
C LEU A 21 -95.41 56.82 -40.90
N LYS A 22 -94.36 57.57 -40.56
CA LYS A 22 -93.87 58.70 -41.37
C LYS A 22 -93.49 58.28 -42.79
N MET A 23 -92.83 57.14 -42.91
CA MET A 23 -92.45 56.57 -44.21
C MET A 23 -93.70 56.23 -45.04
N TRP A 24 -94.75 55.68 -44.42
CA TRP A 24 -96.03 55.46 -45.10
C TRP A 24 -96.75 56.75 -45.46
N GLU A 25 -96.63 57.83 -44.67
CA GLU A 25 -97.16 59.13 -45.09
C GLU A 25 -96.51 59.61 -46.39
N GLU A 26 -95.18 59.47 -46.49
CA GLU A 26 -94.40 59.88 -47.66
C GLU A 26 -94.71 58.99 -48.87
N GLU A 27 -94.83 57.68 -48.67
CA GLU A 27 -95.19 56.74 -49.73
C GLU A 27 -96.63 56.94 -50.21
N PHE A 28 -97.59 57.14 -49.31
CA PHE A 28 -99.03 57.17 -49.64
C PHE A 28 -99.64 58.58 -49.62
N THR A 29 -98.83 59.62 -49.87
CA THR A 29 -99.28 61.04 -49.89
C THR A 29 -100.49 61.29 -50.79
N ALA A 30 -100.65 60.52 -51.87
CA ALA A 30 -101.77 60.65 -52.80
C ALA A 30 -103.14 60.27 -52.20
N ILE A 31 -103.15 59.46 -51.13
CA ILE A 31 -104.39 58.92 -50.51
C ILE A 31 -104.50 59.35 -49.04
N LEU A 32 -103.36 59.62 -48.38
CA LEU A 32 -103.30 59.92 -46.95
C LEU A 32 -102.95 61.39 -46.72
N GLU A 33 -103.97 62.23 -46.53
CA GLU A 33 -103.80 63.64 -46.16
C GLU A 33 -103.82 63.79 -44.63
N ILE A 34 -102.66 64.16 -44.05
CA ILE A 34 -102.51 64.33 -42.60
C ILE A 34 -102.44 65.80 -42.25
N GLU A 35 -103.47 66.27 -41.58
CA GLU A 35 -103.51 67.61 -41.04
C GLU A 35 -102.44 67.82 -39.97
N ARG A 36 -101.95 69.05 -39.89
CA ARG A 36 -101.05 69.51 -38.84
C ARG A 36 -101.79 70.48 -37.95
N ASP A 37 -101.55 70.40 -36.65
CA ASP A 37 -102.11 71.36 -35.71
C ASP A 37 -101.40 72.72 -35.78
N HIS A 38 -101.88 73.68 -34.98
CA HIS A 38 -101.29 75.02 -34.86
C HIS A 38 -99.85 75.02 -34.31
N LYS A 39 -99.35 73.90 -33.79
CA LYS A 39 -97.97 73.70 -33.34
C LYS A 39 -97.15 72.91 -34.37
N ASN A 40 -97.69 72.74 -35.59
CA ASN A 40 -97.10 71.98 -36.68
C ASN A 40 -96.92 70.47 -36.39
N ALA A 41 -97.60 69.95 -35.36
CA ALA A 41 -97.60 68.53 -35.02
C ALA A 41 -98.63 67.76 -35.84
N ARG A 42 -98.26 66.56 -36.31
CA ARG A 42 -99.14 65.68 -37.08
C ARG A 42 -100.28 65.18 -36.21
N VAL A 43 -101.51 65.41 -36.67
CA VAL A 43 -102.72 64.98 -36.00
C VAL A 43 -103.53 64.09 -36.93
N TYR A 44 -103.78 62.86 -36.49
CA TYR A 44 -104.52 61.88 -37.30
C TYR A 44 -105.99 61.93 -36.91
N SER A 45 -106.84 62.03 -37.93
CA SER A 45 -108.27 61.80 -37.78
C SER A 45 -108.55 60.29 -37.67
N PRO A 46 -109.74 59.89 -37.18
CA PRO A 46 -110.15 58.49 -37.17
C PRO A 46 -110.07 57.83 -38.56
N GLU A 47 -110.38 58.57 -39.63
CA GLU A 47 -110.31 58.08 -41.02
C GLU A 47 -108.86 57.77 -41.42
N ASN A 48 -107.90 58.64 -41.05
CA ASN A 48 -106.47 58.41 -41.30
C ASN A 48 -105.96 57.15 -40.57
N ILE A 49 -106.46 56.88 -39.36
CA ILE A 49 -106.10 55.69 -38.59
C ILE A 49 -106.65 54.42 -39.26
N GLU A 50 -107.87 54.47 -39.80
CA GLU A 50 -108.45 53.34 -40.53
C GLU A 50 -107.70 53.07 -41.85
N MET A 51 -107.33 54.12 -42.57
CA MET A 51 -106.51 54.04 -43.80
C MET A 51 -105.15 53.38 -43.52
N LEU A 52 -104.45 53.83 -42.47
CA LEU A 52 -103.18 53.25 -42.05
C LEU A 52 -103.32 51.79 -41.61
N ARG A 53 -104.46 51.39 -41.03
CA ARG A 53 -104.75 49.99 -40.71
C ARG A 53 -104.92 49.14 -41.98
N LYS A 54 -105.56 49.67 -43.01
CA LYS A 54 -105.69 48.99 -44.32
C LYS A 54 -104.33 48.87 -45.01
N ILE A 55 -103.53 49.95 -45.03
CA ILE A 55 -102.15 49.93 -45.56
C ILE A 55 -101.32 48.88 -44.83
N LYS A 56 -101.38 48.83 -43.49
CA LYS A 56 -100.70 47.81 -42.69
C LYS A 56 -101.10 46.40 -43.13
N HIS A 57 -102.40 46.10 -43.19
CA HIS A 57 -102.88 44.77 -43.55
C HIS A 57 -102.39 44.32 -44.93
N MET A 58 -102.32 45.24 -45.89
CA MET A 58 -101.83 44.96 -47.23
C MET A 58 -100.31 44.80 -47.29
N LYS A 59 -99.53 45.63 -46.57
CA LYS A 59 -98.07 45.48 -46.44
C LYS A 59 -97.70 44.17 -45.73
N ASP A 60 -98.45 43.77 -44.70
CA ASP A 60 -98.26 42.49 -44.01
C ASP A 60 -98.55 41.29 -44.94
N SER A 61 -99.43 41.49 -45.92
CA SER A 61 -99.74 40.52 -46.98
C SER A 61 -98.74 40.58 -48.14
N GLN A 62 -97.63 41.32 -47.99
CA GLN A 62 -96.54 41.47 -48.97
C GLN A 62 -96.99 42.04 -50.33
N LEU A 63 -98.06 42.82 -50.37
CA LEU A 63 -98.45 43.54 -51.58
C LEU A 63 -97.44 44.66 -51.87
N ASP A 64 -97.06 44.81 -53.14
CA ASP A 64 -96.19 45.88 -53.60
C ASP A 64 -96.90 47.25 -53.51
N HIS A 65 -96.10 48.32 -53.51
CA HIS A 65 -96.60 49.67 -53.26
C HIS A 65 -97.65 50.14 -54.29
N GLU A 66 -97.46 49.85 -55.59
CA GLU A 66 -98.38 50.30 -56.64
C GLU A 66 -99.73 49.58 -56.55
N THR A 67 -99.70 48.29 -56.25
CA THR A 67 -100.92 47.50 -56.03
C THR A 67 -101.73 48.04 -54.85
N ILE A 68 -101.08 48.41 -53.75
CA ILE A 68 -101.75 49.00 -52.57
C ILE A 68 -102.43 50.33 -52.94
N VAL A 69 -101.75 51.20 -53.68
CA VAL A 69 -102.31 52.48 -54.15
C VAL A 69 -103.53 52.25 -55.05
N GLN A 70 -103.45 51.30 -56.00
CA GLN A 70 -104.56 50.99 -56.89
C GLN A 70 -105.77 50.40 -56.13
N MET A 71 -105.57 49.44 -55.23
CA MET A 71 -106.67 48.85 -54.45
C MET A 71 -107.38 49.87 -53.56
N LEU A 72 -106.62 50.81 -52.97
CA LEU A 72 -107.20 51.89 -52.17
C LEU A 72 -107.94 52.93 -53.03
N ALA A 73 -107.44 53.23 -54.23
CA ALA A 73 -108.11 54.13 -55.17
C ALA A 73 -109.41 53.53 -55.75
N MET A 74 -109.43 52.20 -55.96
CA MET A 74 -110.61 51.50 -56.51
C MET A 74 -111.72 51.32 -55.47
N ASN A 75 -111.39 51.16 -54.18
CA ASN A 75 -112.39 51.07 -53.10
C ASN A 75 -113.06 52.42 -52.74
N GLY A 76 -112.66 53.53 -53.35
CA GLY A 76 -113.26 54.87 -53.17
C GLY A 76 -114.19 55.33 -54.30
N LYS A 77 -114.37 54.53 -55.36
CA LYS A 77 -115.17 54.89 -56.54
C LYS A 77 -116.09 53.75 -56.96
N GLY A 78 -117.28 53.72 -56.37
CA GLY A 78 -118.35 52.81 -56.74
C GLY A 78 -119.72 53.40 -56.44
N GLU A 79 -120.18 54.34 -57.25
CA GLU A 79 -121.61 54.58 -57.47
C GLU A 79 -121.85 55.52 -58.68
N ALA A 80 -122.83 55.13 -59.51
CA ALA A 80 -123.63 55.94 -60.45
C ALA A 80 -123.35 55.89 -61.99
N ALA A 81 -124.46 55.58 -62.69
CA ALA A 81 -124.88 55.89 -64.08
C ALA A 81 -124.31 55.00 -65.22
N ALA A 82 -125.03 54.14 -65.94
CA ALA A 82 -126.44 54.05 -66.39
C ALA A 82 -126.96 55.17 -67.33
N ALA A 83 -126.99 54.82 -68.63
CA ALA A 83 -128.01 55.05 -69.67
C ALA A 83 -128.54 56.46 -70.07
N SER A 84 -128.55 56.73 -71.40
CA SER A 84 -129.61 57.44 -72.17
C SER A 84 -129.31 57.24 -73.69
N ALA A 85 -130.13 56.60 -74.55
CA ALA A 85 -131.45 56.94 -75.12
C ALA A 85 -131.45 58.33 -75.82
N ALA A 86 -131.38 58.46 -77.16
CA ALA A 86 -132.32 58.15 -78.26
C ALA A 86 -133.61 59.00 -78.26
N VAL A 87 -133.82 59.86 -79.28
CA VAL A 87 -135.11 60.46 -79.75
C VAL A 87 -134.93 60.89 -81.23
N MET A 88 -135.53 60.15 -82.18
CA MET A 88 -136.74 60.42 -83.01
C MET A 88 -136.60 61.46 -84.14
N ASP A 89 -137.06 61.10 -85.34
CA ASP A 89 -138.20 61.76 -85.99
C ASP A 89 -138.86 60.82 -87.06
N PRO A 90 -140.20 60.72 -87.17
CA PRO A 90 -140.93 59.83 -88.07
C PRO A 90 -141.58 60.57 -89.26
N ASP A 91 -141.79 59.90 -90.39
CA ASP A 91 -143.10 59.41 -90.87
C ASP A 91 -143.05 59.01 -92.37
N ALA A 92 -144.02 58.18 -92.79
CA ALA A 92 -144.30 57.68 -94.16
C ALA A 92 -143.41 56.53 -94.69
N GLU A 93 -143.88 55.41 -95.23
CA GLU A 93 -145.21 54.91 -95.54
C GLU A 93 -145.09 53.42 -95.95
N LEU A 94 -146.14 52.65 -95.73
CA LEU A 94 -146.14 51.21 -95.49
C LEU A 94 -146.33 50.39 -96.77
N SER A 95 -145.25 50.04 -97.50
CA SER A 95 -145.32 49.09 -98.63
C SER A 95 -143.99 48.36 -98.97
N ALA A 96 -143.09 48.20 -97.99
CA ALA A 96 -141.77 47.55 -98.16
C ALA A 96 -141.45 46.47 -97.11
N LYS A 97 -142.46 45.99 -96.36
CA LYS A 97 -142.30 45.16 -95.15
C LYS A 97 -141.98 43.68 -95.37
N LYS A 98 -141.87 43.20 -96.61
CA LYS A 98 -141.63 41.76 -96.92
C LYS A 98 -140.22 41.45 -97.45
N ASN A 99 -139.52 42.43 -98.04
CA ASN A 99 -138.14 42.27 -98.54
C ASN A 99 -137.07 42.74 -97.53
N ILE A 100 -137.44 43.57 -96.55
CA ILE A 100 -136.55 44.01 -95.47
C ILE A 100 -136.27 42.88 -94.47
N LYS A 101 -137.19 41.93 -94.28
CA LYS A 101 -137.00 40.81 -93.34
C LYS A 101 -135.87 39.86 -93.79
N VAL A 102 -135.81 39.56 -95.09
CA VAL A 102 -134.76 38.73 -95.69
C VAL A 102 -133.40 39.44 -95.66
N ALA A 103 -133.36 40.74 -95.99
CA ALA A 103 -132.14 41.53 -95.89
C ALA A 103 -131.65 41.69 -94.43
N LEU A 104 -132.57 41.78 -93.46
CA LEU A 104 -132.22 41.81 -92.03
C LEU A 104 -131.66 40.47 -91.54
N GLU A 105 -132.19 39.33 -92.00
CA GLU A 105 -131.66 37.99 -91.67
C GLU A 105 -130.27 37.78 -92.30
N GLU A 106 -130.04 38.26 -93.52
CA GLU A 106 -128.72 38.24 -94.17
C GLU A 106 -127.71 39.15 -93.46
N ILE A 107 -128.14 40.35 -93.05
CA ILE A 107 -127.35 41.27 -92.22
C ILE A 107 -127.06 40.63 -90.85
N PHE A 108 -128.02 39.93 -90.23
CA PHE A 108 -127.80 39.23 -88.97
C PHE A 108 -126.80 38.08 -89.12
N SER A 109 -126.91 37.25 -90.16
CA SER A 109 -125.94 36.20 -90.44
C SER A 109 -124.54 36.77 -90.73
N LEU A 110 -124.43 37.87 -91.47
CA LEU A 110 -123.16 38.57 -91.70
C LEU A 110 -122.59 39.19 -90.42
N ILE A 111 -123.42 39.76 -89.55
CA ILE A 111 -123.00 40.28 -88.25
C ILE A 111 -122.57 39.14 -87.32
N GLU A 112 -123.26 38.00 -87.34
CA GLU A 112 -122.92 36.84 -86.53
C GLU A 112 -121.65 36.15 -87.02
N GLU A 113 -121.46 36.05 -88.33
CA GLU A 113 -120.26 35.50 -88.96
C GLU A 113 -119.05 36.44 -88.79
N LYS A 114 -119.24 37.74 -88.99
CA LYS A 114 -118.21 38.75 -88.71
C LYS A 114 -117.90 38.85 -87.22
N GLY A 115 -118.90 38.74 -86.35
CA GLY A 115 -118.73 38.67 -84.90
C GLY A 115 -117.91 37.44 -84.49
N LYS A 116 -118.18 36.26 -85.09
CA LYS A 116 -117.37 35.05 -84.90
C LYS A 116 -115.94 35.22 -85.44
N GLN A 117 -115.74 35.89 -86.57
CA GLN A 117 -114.42 36.19 -87.09
C GLN A 117 -113.64 37.15 -86.17
N ASP A 118 -114.28 38.23 -85.70
CA ASP A 118 -113.67 39.18 -84.78
C ASP A 118 -113.32 38.52 -83.44
N ILE A 119 -114.18 37.62 -82.93
CA ILE A 119 -113.91 36.80 -81.74
C ILE A 119 -112.71 35.87 -81.99
N ASN A 120 -112.67 35.13 -83.10
CA ASN A 120 -111.53 34.26 -83.44
C ASN A 120 -110.21 35.05 -83.59
N ILE A 121 -110.26 36.26 -84.16
CA ILE A 121 -109.09 37.14 -84.28
C ILE A 121 -108.66 37.65 -82.90
N LEU A 122 -109.60 37.99 -82.03
CA LEU A 122 -109.33 38.38 -80.66
C LEU A 122 -108.73 37.22 -79.85
N GLU A 123 -109.26 36.01 -79.98
CA GLU A 123 -108.70 34.79 -79.37
C GLU A 123 -107.26 34.54 -79.85
N LEU A 124 -107.00 34.59 -81.16
CA LEU A 124 -105.64 34.46 -81.70
C LEU A 124 -104.69 35.55 -81.19
N LYS A 125 -105.15 36.80 -81.06
CA LYS A 125 -104.35 37.88 -80.48
C LYS A 125 -104.13 37.69 -78.98
N MET A 126 -105.12 37.15 -78.27
CA MET A 126 -105.02 36.84 -76.85
C MET A 126 -104.01 35.70 -76.63
N ASP A 127 -104.08 34.62 -77.41
CA ASP A 127 -103.11 33.53 -77.40
C ASP A 127 -101.69 34.03 -77.73
N GLN A 128 -101.55 34.93 -78.72
CA GLN A 128 -100.26 35.54 -79.05
C GLN A 128 -99.72 36.42 -77.92
N LEU A 129 -100.58 37.20 -77.25
CA LEU A 129 -100.21 38.00 -76.09
C LEU A 129 -99.82 37.11 -74.91
N GLU A 130 -100.57 36.03 -74.65
CA GLU A 130 -100.25 35.05 -73.60
C GLU A 130 -98.90 34.36 -73.88
N LEU A 131 -98.66 33.91 -75.11
CA LEU A 131 -97.37 33.34 -75.50
C LEU A 131 -96.23 34.33 -75.35
N SER A 132 -96.42 35.58 -75.78
CA SER A 132 -95.42 36.64 -75.63
C SER A 132 -95.14 36.96 -74.17
N LEU A 133 -96.19 37.02 -73.34
CA LEU A 133 -96.07 37.26 -71.90
C LEU A 133 -95.36 36.09 -71.20
N ILE A 134 -95.70 34.85 -71.54
CA ILE A 134 -95.04 33.64 -71.03
C ILE A 134 -93.56 33.65 -71.42
N GLU A 135 -93.23 34.01 -72.66
CA GLU A 135 -91.84 34.06 -73.12
C GLU A 135 -91.04 35.18 -72.43
N GLN A 136 -91.65 36.36 -72.26
CA GLN A 136 -91.04 37.45 -71.48
C GLN A 136 -90.84 37.06 -70.02
N LEU A 137 -91.85 36.48 -69.36
CA LEU A 137 -91.74 35.99 -67.98
C LEU A 137 -90.65 34.92 -67.86
N LYS A 138 -90.60 33.96 -68.78
CA LYS A 138 -89.55 32.93 -68.82
C LYS A 138 -88.17 33.55 -68.98
N LYS A 139 -88.03 34.57 -69.82
CA LYS A 139 -86.77 35.29 -70.03
C LYS A 139 -86.35 36.06 -68.77
N THR A 140 -87.27 36.83 -68.17
CA THR A 140 -87.03 37.60 -66.95
C THR A 140 -86.67 36.68 -65.78
N VAL A 141 -87.47 35.65 -65.52
CA VAL A 141 -87.19 34.66 -64.46
C VAL A 141 -85.84 33.99 -64.68
N LYS A 142 -85.50 33.58 -65.92
CA LYS A 142 -84.19 32.97 -66.20
C LYS A 142 -83.04 33.94 -65.97
N GLN A 143 -83.22 35.22 -66.32
CA GLN A 143 -82.19 36.24 -66.13
C GLN A 143 -82.01 36.57 -64.64
N GLU A 144 -83.09 36.89 -63.93
CA GLU A 144 -83.05 37.20 -62.50
C GLU A 144 -82.53 36.01 -61.68
N PHE A 145 -83.01 34.81 -61.96
CA PHE A 145 -82.52 33.60 -61.28
C PHE A 145 -81.04 33.34 -61.60
N GLY A 146 -80.62 33.58 -62.85
CA GLY A 146 -79.22 33.46 -63.26
C GLY A 146 -78.31 34.48 -62.57
N GLU A 147 -78.73 35.74 -62.50
CA GLU A 147 -78.01 36.82 -61.84
C GLU A 147 -77.97 36.64 -60.32
N GLN A 148 -79.09 36.22 -59.71
CA GLN A 148 -79.17 35.91 -58.29
C GLN A 148 -78.28 34.72 -57.92
N THR A 149 -78.32 33.63 -58.69
CA THR A 149 -77.46 32.45 -58.48
C THR A 149 -75.98 32.82 -58.64
N LYS A 150 -75.64 33.63 -59.65
CA LYS A 150 -74.27 34.12 -59.85
C LYS A 150 -73.81 34.99 -58.69
N THR A 151 -74.66 35.88 -58.20
CA THR A 151 -74.36 36.79 -57.08
C THR A 151 -74.19 36.01 -55.77
N GLN A 152 -75.07 35.06 -55.49
CA GLN A 152 -74.94 34.16 -54.33
C GLN A 152 -73.67 33.32 -54.43
N PHE A 153 -73.37 32.77 -55.61
CA PHE A 153 -72.14 32.00 -55.81
C PHE A 153 -70.87 32.84 -55.56
N GLN A 154 -70.80 34.06 -56.11
CA GLN A 154 -69.65 34.95 -55.87
C GLN A 154 -69.56 35.38 -54.40
N THR A 155 -70.69 35.62 -53.75
CA THR A 155 -70.75 35.96 -52.32
C THR A 155 -70.22 34.79 -51.47
N SER A 156 -70.72 33.57 -51.70
CA SER A 156 -70.26 32.37 -51.00
C SER A 156 -68.79 32.08 -51.27
N LYS A 157 -68.31 32.27 -52.51
CA LYS A 157 -66.90 32.14 -52.87
C LYS A 157 -66.03 33.14 -52.10
N GLY A 158 -66.46 34.40 -52.01
CA GLY A 158 -65.78 35.44 -51.23
C GLY A 158 -65.75 35.12 -49.73
N GLN A 159 -66.88 34.67 -49.17
CA GLN A 159 -66.96 34.25 -47.77
C GLN A 159 -66.05 33.06 -47.47
N PHE A 160 -65.99 32.06 -48.35
CA PHE A 160 -65.11 30.91 -48.19
C PHE A 160 -63.63 31.32 -48.24
N ALA A 161 -63.24 32.20 -49.17
CA ALA A 161 -61.88 32.72 -49.25
C ALA A 161 -61.51 33.51 -47.99
N ALA A 162 -62.41 34.35 -47.48
CA ALA A 162 -62.21 35.09 -46.24
C ALA A 162 -62.08 34.16 -45.01
N LEU A 163 -62.90 33.11 -44.94
CA LEU A 163 -62.83 32.11 -43.87
C LEU A 163 -61.50 31.34 -43.94
N HIS A 164 -61.09 30.88 -45.13
CA HIS A 164 -59.82 30.18 -45.31
C HIS A 164 -58.62 31.06 -44.92
N HIS A 165 -58.62 32.33 -45.33
CA HIS A 165 -57.59 33.29 -44.92
C HIS A 165 -57.57 33.47 -43.39
N ARG A 166 -58.73 33.65 -42.76
CA ARG A 166 -58.83 33.80 -41.31
C ARG A 166 -58.32 32.55 -40.57
N LEU A 167 -58.69 31.36 -41.04
CA LEU A 167 -58.23 30.10 -40.47
C LEU A 167 -56.70 29.96 -40.60
N ASN A 168 -56.14 30.34 -41.74
CA ASN A 168 -54.70 30.29 -41.98
C ASN A 168 -53.93 31.26 -41.09
N GLU A 169 -54.41 32.51 -40.96
CA GLU A 169 -53.78 33.49 -40.06
C GLU A 169 -53.92 33.09 -38.59
N GLN A 170 -55.07 32.52 -38.18
CA GLN A 170 -55.23 31.98 -36.83
C GLN A 170 -54.27 30.82 -36.57
N SER A 171 -54.09 29.90 -37.53
CA SER A 171 -53.15 28.79 -37.43
C SER A 171 -51.70 29.28 -37.31
N LYS A 172 -51.30 30.27 -38.14
CA LYS A 172 -49.97 30.90 -38.04
C LYS A 172 -49.74 31.57 -36.70
N ALA A 173 -50.72 32.33 -36.20
CA ALA A 173 -50.62 33.00 -34.90
C ALA A 173 -50.49 31.98 -33.76
N GLN A 174 -51.26 30.90 -33.79
CA GLN A 174 -51.15 29.81 -32.81
C GLN A 174 -49.80 29.10 -32.88
N LEU A 175 -49.28 28.85 -34.08
CA LEU A 175 -47.94 28.25 -34.27
C LEU A 175 -46.84 29.17 -33.74
N SER A 176 -46.93 30.48 -33.99
CA SER A 176 -45.96 31.46 -33.48
C SER A 176 -45.97 31.51 -31.95
N ALA A 177 -47.17 31.58 -31.34
CA ALA A 177 -47.31 31.59 -29.89
C ALA A 177 -46.79 30.29 -29.24
N ALA A 178 -47.06 29.14 -29.86
CA ALA A 178 -46.53 27.85 -29.39
C ALA A 178 -45.00 27.79 -29.48
N LYS A 179 -44.41 28.37 -30.55
CA LYS A 179 -42.96 28.45 -30.71
C LYS A 179 -42.33 29.34 -29.64
N GLU A 180 -42.90 30.51 -29.37
CA GLU A 180 -42.44 31.41 -28.30
C GLU A 180 -42.51 30.74 -26.92
N GLN A 181 -43.60 30.01 -26.62
CA GLN A 181 -43.71 29.25 -25.38
C GLN A 181 -42.67 28.13 -25.27
N MET A 182 -42.35 27.46 -26.38
CA MET A 182 -41.32 26.43 -26.41
C MET A 182 -39.92 27.01 -26.18
N GLU A 183 -39.62 28.17 -26.78
CA GLU A 183 -38.36 28.90 -26.55
C GLU A 183 -38.24 29.36 -25.09
N GLU A 184 -39.31 29.90 -24.49
CA GLU A 184 -39.34 30.29 -23.08
C GLU A 184 -39.14 29.08 -22.14
N LEU A 185 -39.79 27.95 -22.43
CA LEU A 185 -39.61 26.71 -21.68
C LEU A 185 -38.19 26.18 -21.80
N GLN A 186 -37.60 26.24 -22.99
CA GLN A 186 -36.22 25.82 -23.22
C GLN A 186 -35.24 26.68 -22.42
N GLN A 187 -35.42 28.01 -22.43
CA GLN A 187 -34.60 28.91 -21.61
C GLN A 187 -34.73 28.61 -20.12
N LYS A 188 -35.95 28.37 -19.61
CA LYS A 188 -36.16 28.00 -18.19
C LYS A 188 -35.47 26.69 -17.83
N ILE A 189 -35.50 25.70 -18.73
CA ILE A 189 -34.81 24.42 -18.53
C ILE A 189 -33.29 24.63 -18.47
N GLU A 190 -32.73 25.45 -19.36
CA GLU A 190 -31.30 25.79 -19.36
C GLU A 190 -30.89 26.50 -18.07
N GLU A 191 -31.62 27.54 -17.66
CA GLU A 191 -31.38 28.27 -16.41
C GLU A 191 -31.48 27.35 -15.18
N GLN A 192 -32.49 26.48 -15.12
CA GLN A 192 -32.65 25.52 -14.04
C GLN A 192 -31.50 24.50 -14.01
N THR A 193 -31.05 24.04 -15.18
CA THR A 193 -29.93 23.10 -15.31
C THR A 193 -28.64 23.74 -14.82
N ASP A 194 -28.38 24.99 -15.19
CA ASP A 194 -27.19 25.73 -14.74
C ASP A 194 -27.20 25.99 -13.23
N LEU A 195 -28.35 26.34 -12.65
CA LEU A 195 -28.50 26.49 -11.21
C LEU A 195 -28.24 25.17 -10.47
N GLN A 196 -28.79 24.06 -10.96
CA GLN A 196 -28.56 22.73 -10.38
C GLN A 196 -27.11 22.28 -10.51
N LEU A 197 -26.48 22.52 -11.66
CA LEU A 197 -25.07 22.20 -11.90
C LEU A 197 -24.16 23.01 -10.98
N ASN A 198 -24.41 24.30 -10.81
CA ASN A 198 -23.64 25.15 -9.91
C ASN A 198 -23.84 24.78 -8.43
N ALA A 199 -25.07 24.45 -8.03
CA ALA A 199 -25.35 23.95 -6.69
C ALA A 199 -24.60 22.63 -6.42
N ALA A 200 -24.61 21.69 -7.38
CA ALA A 200 -23.88 20.43 -7.29
C ALA A 200 -22.36 20.64 -7.22
N LYS A 201 -21.80 21.54 -8.04
CA LYS A 201 -20.37 21.92 -7.97
C LYS A 201 -20.00 22.47 -6.58
N ASN A 202 -20.80 23.38 -6.04
CA ASN A 202 -20.57 23.96 -4.72
C ASN A 202 -20.64 22.91 -3.60
N GLN A 203 -21.62 22.00 -3.67
CA GLN A 203 -21.72 20.86 -2.74
C GLN A 203 -20.50 19.96 -2.82
N PHE A 204 -20.04 19.62 -4.03
CA PHE A 204 -18.84 18.81 -4.25
C PHE A 204 -17.59 19.48 -3.65
N THR A 205 -17.39 20.78 -3.89
CA THR A 205 -16.28 21.54 -3.30
C THR A 205 -16.34 21.56 -1.78
N ALA A 206 -17.54 21.73 -1.19
CA ALA A 206 -17.72 21.70 0.26
C ALA A 206 -17.42 20.31 0.86
N ILE A 207 -17.88 19.24 0.22
CA ILE A 207 -17.58 17.85 0.63
C ILE A 207 -16.08 17.59 0.54
N HIS A 208 -15.44 17.98 -0.56
CA HIS A 208 -14.00 17.82 -0.77
C HIS A 208 -13.19 18.56 0.30
N HIS A 209 -13.55 19.80 0.63
CA HIS A 209 -12.92 20.56 1.71
C HIS A 209 -13.09 19.85 3.07
N LYS A 210 -14.32 19.41 3.40
CA LYS A 210 -14.61 18.71 4.66
C LYS A 210 -13.78 17.43 4.79
N LEU A 211 -13.70 16.64 3.71
CA LEU A 211 -12.92 15.41 3.69
C LEU A 211 -11.42 15.69 3.84
N ASN A 212 -10.91 16.73 3.19
CA ASN A 212 -9.51 17.14 3.30
C ASN A 212 -9.15 17.56 4.74
N GLU A 213 -9.99 18.38 5.38
CA GLU A 213 -9.76 18.79 6.78
C GLU A 213 -9.86 17.61 7.76
N GLN A 214 -10.82 16.69 7.54
CA GLN A 214 -10.91 15.46 8.34
C GLN A 214 -9.65 14.60 8.19
N SER A 215 -9.14 14.44 6.96
CA SER A 215 -7.91 13.69 6.68
C SER A 215 -6.69 14.33 7.37
N LYS A 216 -6.53 15.65 7.29
CA LYS A 216 -5.47 16.39 8.01
C LYS A 216 -5.56 16.20 9.52
N ALA A 217 -6.76 16.27 10.09
CA ALA A 217 -6.98 16.07 11.52
C ALA A 217 -6.62 14.64 11.96
N GLN A 218 -7.06 13.63 11.20
CA GLN A 218 -6.70 12.23 11.44
C GLN A 218 -5.19 12.00 11.35
N MET A 219 -4.52 12.58 10.36
CA MET A 219 -3.06 12.48 10.19
C MET A 219 -2.31 13.14 11.35
N LYS A 220 -2.77 14.29 11.83
CA LYS A 220 -2.20 14.96 13.03
C LYS A 220 -2.34 14.07 14.26
N THR A 221 -3.52 13.50 14.50
CA THR A 221 -3.76 12.58 15.61
C THR A 221 -2.89 11.33 15.52
N ALA A 222 -2.79 10.71 14.34
CA ALA A 222 -1.92 9.56 14.10
C ALA A 222 -0.44 9.88 14.39
N LYS A 223 0.04 11.05 13.95
CA LYS A 223 1.40 11.52 14.24
C LYS A 223 1.64 11.68 15.74
N THR A 224 0.68 12.28 16.47
CA THR A 224 0.77 12.40 17.93
C THR A 224 0.81 11.04 18.62
N HIS A 225 -0.03 10.08 18.21
CA HIS A 225 0.00 8.72 18.75
C HIS A 225 1.33 8.02 18.47
N PHE A 226 1.88 8.16 17.26
CA PHE A 226 3.17 7.58 16.91
C PHE A 226 4.30 8.14 17.78
N THR A 227 4.38 9.46 17.97
CA THR A 227 5.37 10.09 18.85
C THR A 227 5.21 9.63 20.31
N ALA A 228 3.98 9.52 20.81
CA ALA A 228 3.72 9.02 22.16
C ALA A 228 4.14 7.55 22.33
N LEU A 229 3.88 6.70 21.34
CA LEU A 229 4.32 5.30 21.34
C LEU A 229 5.84 5.19 21.31
N GLN A 230 6.50 6.00 20.49
CA GLN A 230 7.96 6.05 20.40
C GLN A 230 8.59 6.47 21.74
N SER A 231 8.02 7.46 22.43
CA SER A 231 8.47 7.85 23.78
C SER A 231 8.33 6.70 24.77
N LYS A 232 7.16 6.04 24.81
CA LYS A 232 6.91 4.91 25.72
C LYS A 232 7.89 3.76 25.50
N LEU A 233 8.16 3.40 24.24
CA LEU A 233 9.15 2.37 23.90
C LEU A 233 10.56 2.75 24.35
N ASN A 234 10.95 4.02 24.18
CA ASN A 234 12.25 4.50 24.62
C ASN A 234 12.38 4.49 26.15
N ASP A 235 11.33 4.89 26.87
CA ASP A 235 11.30 4.87 28.33
C ASP A 235 11.33 3.44 28.88
N GLN A 236 10.62 2.51 28.23
CA GLN A 236 10.68 1.09 28.54
C GLN A 236 12.09 0.52 28.33
N ALA A 237 12.74 0.84 27.20
CA ALA A 237 14.11 0.41 26.92
C ALA A 237 15.10 0.94 27.97
N LYS A 238 14.98 2.22 28.37
CA LYS A 238 15.80 2.82 29.44
C LYS A 238 15.59 2.13 30.78
N SER A 239 14.34 1.87 31.16
CA SER A 239 14.00 1.17 32.41
C SER A 239 14.58 -0.26 32.42
N GLN A 240 14.43 -1.01 31.33
CA GLN A 240 15.04 -2.34 31.19
C GLN A 240 16.57 -2.29 31.28
N GLN A 241 17.21 -1.32 30.62
CA GLN A 241 18.66 -1.13 30.69
C GLN A 241 19.13 -0.85 32.14
N GLN A 242 18.39 -0.01 32.87
CA GLN A 242 18.72 0.33 34.26
C GLN A 242 18.54 -0.89 35.19
N THR A 243 17.48 -1.66 35.01
CA THR A 243 17.28 -2.92 35.74
C THR A 243 18.43 -3.89 35.47
N SER A 244 18.83 -4.09 34.21
CA SER A 244 19.96 -4.95 33.87
C SER A 244 21.29 -4.45 34.46
N LYS A 245 21.54 -3.13 34.46
CA LYS A 245 22.71 -2.54 35.14
C LYS A 245 22.69 -2.83 36.65
N GLY A 246 21.54 -2.69 37.30
CA GLY A 246 21.38 -3.01 38.72
C GLY A 246 21.62 -4.48 39.03
N GLN A 247 21.09 -5.39 38.21
CA GLN A 247 21.33 -6.83 38.33
C GLN A 247 22.81 -7.19 38.16
N PHE A 248 23.50 -6.58 37.18
CA PHE A 248 24.93 -6.77 36.98
C PHE A 248 25.75 -6.28 38.18
N ALA A 249 25.44 -5.10 38.72
CA ALA A 249 26.11 -4.57 39.92
C ALA A 249 25.91 -5.49 41.14
N ALA A 250 24.71 -6.05 41.32
CA ALA A 250 24.42 -7.01 42.39
C ALA A 250 25.19 -8.33 42.22
N LEU A 251 25.29 -8.85 40.99
CA LEU A 251 26.11 -10.03 40.68
C LEU A 251 27.59 -9.78 40.92
N GLN A 252 28.10 -8.60 40.54
CA GLN A 252 29.48 -8.20 40.79
C GLN A 252 29.78 -8.15 42.29
N THR A 253 28.88 -7.57 43.08
CA THR A 253 29.00 -7.53 44.55
C THR A 253 29.06 -8.94 45.15
N LYS A 254 28.15 -9.83 44.75
CA LYS A 254 28.16 -11.24 45.19
C LYS A 254 29.45 -11.98 44.80
N LEU A 255 29.97 -11.72 43.61
CA LEU A 255 31.22 -12.32 43.14
C LEU A 255 32.40 -11.83 44.00
N ASP A 256 32.44 -10.55 44.34
CA ASP A 256 33.50 -9.99 45.17
C ASP A 256 33.41 -10.47 46.63
N GLU A 257 32.20 -10.58 47.19
CA GLU A 257 31.95 -11.25 48.48
C GLU A 257 32.41 -12.72 48.47
N GLN A 258 32.13 -13.46 47.40
CA GLN A 258 32.55 -14.86 47.26
C GLN A 258 34.08 -14.98 47.17
N LYS A 259 34.75 -14.10 46.41
CA LYS A 259 36.21 -14.06 46.32
C LYS A 259 36.83 -13.78 47.69
N GLU A 260 36.31 -12.79 48.42
CA GLU A 260 36.80 -12.43 49.75
C GLU A 260 36.59 -13.58 50.75
N ALA A 261 35.43 -14.23 50.72
CA ALA A 261 35.16 -15.41 51.56
C ALA A 261 36.12 -16.57 51.24
N GLN A 262 36.37 -16.86 49.95
CA GLN A 262 37.32 -17.90 49.53
C GLN A 262 38.76 -17.54 49.95
N PHE A 263 39.17 -16.29 49.77
CA PHE A 263 40.48 -15.82 50.18
C PHE A 263 40.69 -15.97 51.69
N ASN A 264 39.71 -15.56 52.50
CA ASN A 264 39.76 -15.71 53.95
C ASN A 264 39.76 -17.18 54.39
N ALA A 265 39.01 -18.05 53.71
CA ALA A 265 39.04 -19.49 53.97
C ALA A 265 40.43 -20.09 53.70
N VAL A 266 41.06 -19.75 52.56
CA VAL A 266 42.43 -20.19 52.23
C VAL A 266 43.44 -19.65 53.24
N LYS A 267 43.33 -18.38 53.63
CA LYS A 267 44.17 -17.77 54.68
C LYS A 267 44.05 -18.51 56.01
N GLY A 268 42.83 -18.86 56.41
CA GLY A 268 42.56 -19.66 57.61
C GLY A 268 43.15 -21.07 57.54
N GLN A 269 42.99 -21.76 56.40
CA GLN A 269 43.61 -23.07 56.16
C GLN A 269 45.14 -23.01 56.24
N PHE A 270 45.76 -21.98 55.66
CA PHE A 270 47.20 -21.78 55.74
C PHE A 270 47.68 -21.55 57.18
N ALA A 271 46.97 -20.72 57.96
CA ALA A 271 47.29 -20.50 59.37
C ALA A 271 47.17 -21.79 60.21
N ALA A 272 46.13 -22.60 59.96
CA ALA A 272 45.96 -23.89 60.62
C ALA A 272 47.07 -24.89 60.25
N LEU A 273 47.45 -24.96 58.97
CA LEU A 273 48.57 -25.79 58.50
C LEU A 273 49.87 -25.37 59.18
N ASN A 274 50.16 -24.07 59.22
CA ASN A 274 51.36 -23.53 59.85
C ASN A 274 51.41 -23.86 61.36
N THR A 275 50.27 -23.79 62.05
CA THR A 275 50.15 -24.19 63.45
C THR A 275 50.46 -25.68 63.64
N LYS A 276 49.86 -26.55 62.83
CA LYS A 276 50.14 -28.01 62.85
C LYS A 276 51.62 -28.31 62.59
N LEU A 277 52.23 -27.63 61.62
CA LEU A 277 53.63 -27.85 61.25
C LEU A 277 54.57 -27.42 62.39
N ASN A 278 54.26 -26.31 63.07
CA ASN A 278 54.98 -25.88 64.27
C ASN A 278 54.80 -26.83 65.45
N GLU A 279 53.59 -27.34 65.70
CA GLU A 279 53.34 -28.35 66.73
C GLU A 279 54.07 -29.66 66.44
N GLN A 280 54.07 -30.10 65.17
CA GLN A 280 54.82 -31.27 64.73
C GLN A 280 56.32 -31.07 64.91
N ALA A 281 56.88 -29.92 64.52
CA ALA A 281 58.28 -29.57 64.73
C ALA A 281 58.64 -29.56 66.23
N LYS A 282 57.77 -29.01 67.09
CA LYS A 282 57.95 -29.02 68.55
C LYS A 282 57.94 -30.44 69.12
N THR A 283 57.04 -31.29 68.65
CA THR A 283 56.94 -32.70 69.06
C THR A 283 58.18 -33.48 68.63
N GLN A 284 58.64 -33.30 67.39
CA GLN A 284 59.87 -33.92 66.88
C GLN A 284 61.10 -33.45 67.67
N LEU A 285 61.19 -32.16 68.00
CA LEU A 285 62.26 -31.63 68.84
C LEU A 285 62.25 -32.24 70.25
N GLN A 286 61.08 -32.41 70.84
CA GLN A 286 60.93 -33.05 72.16
C GLN A 286 61.34 -34.52 72.11
N ALA A 287 60.88 -35.27 71.11
CA ALA A 287 61.29 -36.66 70.90
C ALA A 287 62.82 -36.78 70.71
N ALA A 288 63.44 -35.87 69.95
CA ALA A 288 64.89 -35.82 69.79
C ALA A 288 65.62 -35.54 71.11
N LYS A 289 65.10 -34.64 71.96
CA LYS A 289 65.65 -34.39 73.31
C LYS A 289 65.57 -35.63 74.20
N GLU A 290 64.46 -36.34 74.18
CA GLU A 290 64.28 -37.58 74.95
C GLU A 290 65.20 -38.70 74.46
N GLN A 291 65.34 -38.86 73.14
CA GLN A 291 66.31 -39.78 72.55
C GLN A 291 67.74 -39.44 72.97
N TYR A 292 68.11 -38.15 72.93
CA TYR A 292 69.42 -37.68 73.39
C TYR A 292 69.65 -37.98 74.87
N ALA A 293 68.68 -37.69 75.74
CA ALA A 293 68.76 -37.99 77.17
C ALA A 293 68.91 -39.50 77.44
N SER A 294 68.17 -40.34 76.70
CA SER A 294 68.29 -41.80 76.77
C SER A 294 69.67 -42.30 76.32
N LEU A 295 70.19 -41.78 75.21
CA LEU A 295 71.54 -42.07 74.71
C LEU A 295 72.60 -41.65 75.71
N HIS A 296 72.47 -40.46 76.29
CA HIS A 296 73.40 -39.94 77.30
C HIS A 296 73.42 -40.85 78.54
N SER A 297 72.25 -41.22 79.05
CA SER A 297 72.14 -42.16 80.18
C SER A 297 72.75 -43.54 79.86
N LYS A 298 72.55 -44.07 78.65
CA LYS A 298 73.20 -45.32 78.21
C LYS A 298 74.71 -45.20 78.13
N MET A 299 75.22 -44.07 77.60
CA MET A 299 76.66 -43.81 77.56
C MET A 299 77.25 -43.72 78.97
N ASP A 300 76.61 -43.00 79.89
CA ASP A 300 77.04 -42.92 81.30
C ASP A 300 77.12 -44.32 81.94
N GLU A 301 76.10 -45.15 81.72
CA GLU A 301 76.08 -46.51 82.25
C GLU A 301 77.17 -47.38 81.61
N GLN A 302 77.38 -47.26 80.30
CA GLN A 302 78.48 -47.94 79.61
C GLN A 302 79.85 -47.48 80.13
N THR A 303 80.03 -46.20 80.38
CA THR A 303 81.25 -45.64 80.97
C THR A 303 81.49 -46.19 82.37
N LYS A 304 80.45 -46.29 83.22
CA LYS A 304 80.55 -46.95 84.54
C LYS A 304 80.94 -48.42 84.42
N VAL A 305 80.32 -49.17 83.50
CA VAL A 305 80.65 -50.58 83.26
C VAL A 305 82.12 -50.73 82.82
N GLN A 306 82.58 -49.89 81.89
CA GLN A 306 83.97 -49.89 81.43
C GLN A 306 84.95 -49.53 82.55
N LEU A 307 84.63 -48.54 83.40
CA LEU A 307 85.41 -48.20 84.59
C LEU A 307 85.47 -49.39 85.58
N GLY A 308 84.37 -50.10 85.79
CA GLY A 308 84.33 -51.32 86.60
C GLY A 308 85.20 -52.44 86.01
N GLN A 309 85.18 -52.64 84.70
CA GLN A 309 86.07 -53.57 84.01
C GLN A 309 87.55 -53.17 84.14
N PHE A 310 87.86 -51.87 84.07
CA PHE A 310 89.20 -51.34 84.27
C PHE A 310 89.73 -51.61 85.68
N SER A 311 88.87 -51.43 86.71
CA SER A 311 89.18 -51.80 88.09
C SER A 311 89.43 -53.31 88.24
N GLY A 312 88.64 -54.14 87.57
CA GLY A 312 88.84 -55.59 87.54
C GLY A 312 90.17 -56.01 86.89
N LEU A 313 90.57 -55.33 85.81
CA LEU A 313 91.87 -55.55 85.16
C LEU A 313 93.03 -55.10 86.06
N GLN A 314 92.90 -53.96 86.74
CA GLN A 314 93.91 -53.46 87.68
C GLN A 314 94.18 -54.46 88.82
N ASN A 315 93.13 -55.11 89.35
CA ASN A 315 93.28 -56.17 90.35
C ASN A 315 94.00 -57.41 89.80
N LYS A 316 93.70 -57.82 88.56
CA LYS A 316 94.38 -58.95 87.90
C LYS A 316 95.86 -58.68 87.63
N VAL A 317 96.20 -57.44 87.23
CA VAL A 317 97.60 -57.03 87.04
C VAL A 317 98.37 -57.08 88.35
N ASN A 318 97.77 -56.63 89.46
CA ASN A 318 98.38 -56.71 90.79
C ASN A 318 98.62 -58.17 91.25
N GLU A 319 97.66 -59.07 91.04
CA GLU A 319 97.82 -60.50 91.33
C GLU A 319 98.90 -61.16 90.47
N HIS A 320 98.98 -60.81 89.17
CA HIS A 320 100.00 -61.34 88.27
C HIS A 320 101.41 -60.85 88.65
N ALA A 321 101.56 -59.58 89.02
CA ALA A 321 102.82 -59.02 89.50
C ALA A 321 103.31 -59.70 90.79
N LYS A 322 102.38 -60.06 91.70
CA LYS A 322 102.68 -60.78 92.93
C LYS A 322 103.20 -62.20 92.64
N THR A 323 102.62 -62.88 91.67
CA THR A 323 103.00 -64.24 91.25
C THR A 323 104.38 -64.28 90.55
N GLN A 324 104.68 -63.29 89.69
CA GLN A 324 106.00 -63.15 89.04
C GLN A 324 107.12 -62.93 90.07
N LEU A 325 106.87 -62.12 91.12
CA LEU A 325 107.85 -61.85 92.17
C LEU A 325 108.23 -63.11 92.97
N THR A 326 107.30 -64.03 93.18
CA THR A 326 107.56 -65.32 93.86
C THR A 326 108.40 -66.26 92.99
N MET A 327 108.17 -66.29 91.68
CA MET A 327 108.98 -67.07 90.74
C MET A 327 110.42 -66.56 90.64
N SER A 328 110.63 -65.24 90.54
CA SER A 328 111.99 -64.68 90.48
C SER A 328 112.79 -64.94 91.75
N LYS A 329 112.14 -65.00 92.92
CA LYS A 329 112.80 -65.39 94.19
C LYS A 329 113.30 -66.83 94.19
N SER A 330 112.57 -67.79 93.60
CA SER A 330 113.01 -69.19 93.56
C SER A 330 114.17 -69.41 92.56
N GLN A 331 114.16 -68.67 91.45
CA GLN A 331 115.22 -68.73 90.43
C GLN A 331 116.55 -68.14 90.94
N PHE A 332 116.50 -67.10 91.78
CA PHE A 332 117.71 -66.47 92.33
C PHE A 332 118.46 -67.38 93.34
N SER A 333 117.75 -68.22 94.09
CA SER A 333 118.37 -69.18 95.02
C SER A 333 119.13 -70.29 94.29
N ALA A 334 118.60 -70.79 93.16
CA ALA A 334 119.26 -71.83 92.36
C ALA A 334 120.52 -71.35 91.62
N LEU A 335 120.60 -70.04 91.33
CA LEU A 335 121.74 -69.43 90.66
C LEU A 335 122.93 -69.17 91.60
N LYS A 336 122.65 -68.98 92.90
CA LYS A 336 123.65 -68.76 93.96
C LYS A 336 124.49 -70.02 94.24
N GLU A 337 123.91 -71.21 94.06
CA GLU A 337 124.55 -72.50 94.33
C GLU A 337 125.50 -72.91 93.18
N LYS A 338 125.09 -72.69 91.92
CA LYS A 338 125.93 -72.94 90.73
C LYS A 338 127.15 -72.01 90.58
N LEU A 339 127.13 -70.82 91.21
CA LEU A 339 128.24 -69.87 91.15
C LEU A 339 129.40 -70.24 92.10
N SER A 340 129.15 -71.09 93.10
CA SER A 340 130.18 -71.54 94.06
C SER A 340 131.05 -72.68 93.49
N GLU A 341 130.49 -73.53 92.62
CA GLU A 341 131.19 -74.68 92.02
C GLU A 341 132.03 -74.29 90.79
N MET A 342 131.70 -73.18 90.11
CA MET A 342 132.39 -72.74 88.88
C MET A 342 133.70 -71.96 89.16
N LYS A 343 133.88 -71.43 90.38
CA LYS A 343 134.98 -70.51 90.72
C LYS A 343 136.30 -71.24 91.08
N GLU A 344 136.27 -72.52 91.44
CA GLU A 344 137.47 -73.32 91.72
C GLU A 344 138.06 -74.01 90.48
N ALA A 345 137.28 -74.25 89.42
CA ALA A 345 137.73 -74.99 88.22
C ALA A 345 138.38 -74.12 87.12
N GLN A 346 138.16 -72.80 87.11
CA GLN A 346 138.64 -71.91 86.03
C GLN A 346 139.97 -71.18 86.32
N LEU A 347 140.53 -71.27 87.53
CA LEU A 347 141.82 -70.64 87.89
C LEU A 347 143.04 -71.47 87.42
N HIS A 348 142.92 -72.80 87.28
CA HIS A 348 144.02 -73.69 86.87
C HIS A 348 144.11 -73.96 85.35
N ALA A 349 143.08 -73.61 84.57
CA ALA A 349 143.06 -73.83 83.12
C ALA A 349 143.57 -72.61 82.30
N ALA A 350 143.63 -71.41 82.89
CA ALA A 350 143.99 -70.19 82.17
C ALA A 350 145.52 -69.98 81.98
N GLU A 351 146.37 -70.66 82.75
CA GLU A 351 147.84 -70.51 82.65
C GLU A 351 148.49 -71.39 81.56
N GLY A 352 147.79 -72.43 81.07
CA GLY A 352 148.29 -73.32 80.00
C GLY A 352 147.93 -72.89 78.58
N HIS A 353 146.88 -72.07 78.40
CA HIS A 353 146.37 -71.72 77.06
C HIS A 353 147.11 -70.55 76.39
N TYR A 354 147.82 -69.70 77.13
CA TYR A 354 148.58 -68.57 76.56
C TYR A 354 149.90 -68.98 75.87
N ALA A 355 150.52 -70.10 76.26
CA ALA A 355 151.72 -70.61 75.59
C ALA A 355 151.40 -71.30 74.24
N SER A 356 150.26 -71.99 74.14
CA SER A 356 149.81 -72.66 72.90
C SER A 356 149.29 -71.68 71.83
N LEU A 357 148.90 -70.46 72.22
CA LEU A 357 148.46 -69.40 71.31
C LEU A 357 149.63 -68.68 70.61
N HIS A 358 150.87 -68.83 71.09
CA HIS A 358 152.04 -68.18 70.46
C HIS A 358 152.62 -69.05 69.33
N ASP A 359 152.83 -70.36 69.56
CA ASP A 359 153.33 -71.30 68.54
C ASP A 359 152.37 -71.47 67.34
N LYS A 360 151.06 -71.33 67.57
CA LYS A 360 150.05 -71.42 66.49
C LYS A 360 150.00 -70.16 65.62
N LEU A 361 150.48 -69.01 66.11
CA LEU A 361 150.46 -67.75 65.37
C LEU A 361 151.59 -67.70 64.32
N ASP A 362 152.75 -68.31 64.62
CA ASP A 362 153.87 -68.44 63.67
C ASP A 362 153.55 -69.42 62.53
N ILE A 363 152.87 -70.54 62.83
CA ILE A 363 152.44 -71.52 61.82
C ILE A 363 151.38 -70.93 60.87
N ILE A 364 150.48 -70.08 61.37
CA ILE A 364 149.46 -69.42 60.53
C ILE A 364 150.08 -68.37 59.60
N HIS A 365 151.14 -67.68 60.04
CA HIS A 365 151.83 -66.70 59.20
C HIS A 365 152.57 -67.37 58.02
N GLU A 366 153.17 -68.54 58.24
CA GLU A 366 153.86 -69.31 57.20
C GLU A 366 152.87 -70.00 56.24
N SER A 367 151.76 -70.56 56.76
CA SER A 367 150.68 -71.15 55.95
C SER A 367 149.98 -70.11 55.06
N ALA A 368 149.69 -68.92 55.58
CA ALA A 368 149.03 -67.86 54.81
C ALA A 368 149.91 -67.30 53.68
N SER A 369 151.24 -67.36 53.83
CA SER A 369 152.18 -66.93 52.80
C SER A 369 152.29 -67.98 51.67
N SER A 370 152.31 -69.26 52.01
CA SER A 370 152.33 -70.37 51.04
C SER A 370 151.02 -70.50 50.25
N GLU A 371 149.86 -70.35 50.91
CA GLU A 371 148.56 -70.39 50.23
C GLU A 371 148.37 -69.21 49.25
N ARG A 372 148.90 -68.03 49.56
CA ARG A 372 148.87 -66.88 48.63
C ARG A 372 149.61 -67.14 47.33
N GLU A 373 150.72 -67.87 47.39
CA GLU A 373 151.53 -68.21 46.21
C GLU A 373 150.81 -69.24 45.33
N MET A 374 150.21 -70.28 45.95
CA MET A 374 149.34 -71.23 45.25
C MET A 374 148.14 -70.55 44.57
N PHE A 375 147.43 -69.66 45.26
CA PHE A 375 146.29 -68.96 44.66
C PHE A 375 146.69 -68.07 43.48
N GLN A 376 147.90 -67.50 43.49
CA GLN A 376 148.38 -66.72 42.35
C GLN A 376 148.66 -67.59 41.12
N ASP A 377 149.15 -68.81 41.32
CA ASP A 377 149.41 -69.75 40.22
C ASP A 377 148.12 -70.40 39.71
N GLU A 378 147.16 -70.72 40.59
CA GLU A 378 145.82 -71.20 40.20
C GLU A 378 145.07 -70.14 39.37
N VAL A 379 145.14 -68.86 39.76
CA VAL A 379 144.51 -67.75 39.01
C VAL A 379 145.17 -67.56 37.64
N LYS A 380 146.48 -67.81 37.49
CA LYS A 380 147.13 -67.79 36.17
C LYS A 380 146.66 -68.96 35.31
N TYR A 381 146.57 -70.16 35.89
CA TYR A 381 146.11 -71.35 35.19
C TYR A 381 144.66 -71.19 34.68
N GLU A 382 143.74 -70.76 35.54
CA GLU A 382 142.34 -70.45 35.19
C GLU A 382 142.23 -69.37 34.10
N ARG A 383 143.07 -68.33 34.15
CA ARG A 383 143.10 -67.28 33.10
C ARG A 383 143.52 -67.84 31.74
N GLU A 384 144.51 -68.74 31.71
CA GLU A 384 144.96 -69.35 30.46
C GLU A 384 143.89 -70.30 29.88
N LEU A 385 143.19 -71.04 30.75
CA LEU A 385 142.06 -71.90 30.39
C LEU A 385 140.86 -71.10 29.86
N ALA A 386 140.51 -69.99 30.53
CA ALA A 386 139.47 -69.07 30.07
C ALA A 386 139.83 -68.46 28.71
N LYS A 387 141.11 -68.13 28.48
CA LYS A 387 141.60 -67.61 27.19
C LYS A 387 141.44 -68.64 26.07
N GLN A 388 141.75 -69.91 26.31
CA GLN A 388 141.51 -70.99 25.34
C GLN A 388 140.00 -71.19 25.05
N TYR A 389 139.15 -71.10 26.07
CA TYR A 389 137.70 -71.17 25.87
C TYR A 389 137.17 -69.99 25.06
N ILE A 390 137.69 -68.78 25.29
CA ILE A 390 137.36 -67.59 24.51
C ILE A 390 137.79 -67.78 23.06
N GLU A 391 139.02 -68.25 22.80
CA GLU A 391 139.49 -68.52 21.43
C GLU A 391 138.65 -69.58 20.71
N GLN A 392 138.27 -70.68 21.39
CA GLN A 392 137.36 -71.67 20.80
C GLN A 392 135.97 -71.10 20.53
N ARG A 393 135.46 -70.23 21.41
CA ARG A 393 134.17 -69.56 21.24
C ARG A 393 134.22 -68.56 20.10
N GLU A 394 135.32 -67.83 19.94
CA GLU A 394 135.56 -66.90 18.85
C GLU A 394 135.70 -67.63 17.50
N GLN A 395 136.36 -68.79 17.45
CA GLN A 395 136.38 -69.62 16.25
C GLN A 395 134.97 -70.11 15.87
N LYS A 396 134.17 -70.55 16.85
CA LYS A 396 132.76 -70.93 16.62
C LYS A 396 131.90 -69.72 16.20
N PHE A 397 132.15 -68.55 16.78
CA PHE A 397 131.47 -67.32 16.43
C PHE A 397 131.83 -66.84 15.02
N LEU A 398 133.10 -66.91 14.63
CA LEU A 398 133.55 -66.58 13.27
C LEU A 398 132.91 -67.51 12.24
N ALA A 399 132.84 -68.81 12.51
CA ALA A 399 132.11 -69.77 11.67
C ALA A 399 130.61 -69.46 11.59
N PHE A 400 129.99 -69.06 12.71
CA PHE A 400 128.59 -68.63 12.75
C PHE A 400 128.33 -67.32 11.99
N VAL A 401 129.24 -66.35 12.07
CA VAL A 401 129.10 -65.06 11.36
C VAL A 401 129.31 -65.25 9.86
N GLN A 402 130.22 -66.14 9.44
CA GLN A 402 130.31 -66.56 8.03
C GLN A 402 128.99 -67.18 7.55
N GLN A 403 128.31 -67.96 8.40
CA GLN A 403 126.99 -68.51 8.13
C GLN A 403 125.86 -67.46 8.12
N GLN A 404 125.98 -66.37 8.89
CA GLN A 404 125.04 -65.23 8.86
C GLN A 404 125.24 -64.34 7.62
N LYS A 405 126.49 -64.11 7.20
CA LYS A 405 126.78 -63.47 5.90
C LYS A 405 126.12 -64.20 4.72
N GLU A 406 126.01 -65.54 4.78
CA GLU A 406 125.31 -66.34 3.76
C GLU A 406 123.77 -66.37 3.89
N LYS A 407 123.21 -65.96 5.05
CA LYS A 407 121.76 -65.93 5.30
C LYS A 407 121.12 -64.55 5.10
N GLU A 408 121.83 -63.45 5.38
CA GLU A 408 121.31 -62.08 5.20
C GLU A 408 121.45 -61.57 3.74
N GLU A 409 122.37 -62.13 2.93
CA GLU A 409 122.38 -61.96 1.46
C GLU A 409 121.11 -62.52 0.76
N ARG A 410 120.21 -63.21 1.49
CA ARG A 410 118.95 -63.80 1.01
C ARG A 410 117.67 -63.25 1.66
N ALA A 411 117.75 -62.35 2.64
CA ALA A 411 116.58 -61.76 3.30
C ALA A 411 116.65 -60.22 3.26
N ASP A 412 115.74 -59.61 2.49
CA ASP A 412 115.29 -58.22 2.64
C ASP A 412 116.28 -57.07 2.36
N ARG A 413 116.80 -56.85 1.14
CA ARG A 413 116.06 -56.59 -0.12
C ARG A 413 114.62 -56.04 -0.01
N LYS A 414 114.17 -55.58 1.16
CA LYS A 414 112.82 -55.07 1.41
C LYS A 414 112.86 -54.08 2.57
N TYR A 415 112.65 -52.82 2.23
CA TYR A 415 112.38 -51.69 3.12
C TYR A 415 113.54 -50.80 3.59
N GLY A 416 114.68 -50.83 2.90
CA GLY A 416 115.45 -49.60 2.65
C GLY A 416 114.90 -48.88 1.41
N LEU A 417 113.81 -48.10 1.51
CA LEU A 417 113.39 -47.09 0.50
C LEU A 417 112.06 -46.33 0.80
N SER A 418 111.43 -46.44 1.98
CA SER A 418 109.99 -46.11 2.12
C SER A 418 109.59 -45.07 3.19
N MET A 419 110.46 -44.20 3.70
CA MET A 419 109.92 -42.93 4.25
C MET A 419 110.88 -41.74 4.15
N LEU A 420 111.60 -41.71 3.02
CA LEU A 420 112.31 -40.55 2.50
C LEU A 420 111.38 -39.64 1.66
N LYS A 421 110.06 -39.55 1.96
CA LYS A 421 109.09 -38.98 1.00
C LYS A 421 107.87 -38.19 1.50
N GLN A 422 107.74 -37.78 2.77
CA GLN A 422 106.49 -37.09 3.19
C GLN A 422 106.59 -35.71 3.85
N PHE A 423 107.76 -35.10 4.08
CA PHE A 423 107.79 -33.71 4.60
C PHE A 423 108.92 -32.82 4.05
N MET A 424 109.16 -32.86 2.74
CA MET A 424 109.74 -31.74 1.98
C MET A 424 108.72 -31.23 0.96
N GLY A 425 108.40 -29.92 1.01
CA GLY A 425 107.55 -29.20 0.04
C GLY A 425 106.73 -28.11 0.74
N PHE A 426 107.23 -26.89 1.01
CA PHE A 426 107.58 -25.81 0.07
C PHE A 426 106.45 -25.39 -0.88
N ALA A 427 105.96 -24.16 -0.67
CA ALA A 427 105.49 -23.19 -1.67
C ALA A 427 104.50 -23.63 -2.77
N LYS A 428 103.20 -23.40 -2.52
CA LYS A 428 102.36 -22.47 -3.32
C LYS A 428 101.04 -22.19 -2.61
#